data_AF-A0A0S3TFI0-F1
#
_entry.id   AF-A0A0S3TFI0-F1
#
_cell.length_a   1.000
_cell.length_b   1.000
_cell.length_c   1.000
_cell.angle_alpha   90.00
_cell.angle_beta   90.00
_cell.angle_gamma   90.00
#
_symmetry.space_group_name_H-M   'P 1'
#
loop_
_entity.id
_entity.type
_entity.pdbx_description
1 polymer ?
#
loop_
_entity_poly.entity_id
_entity_poly.type
_entity_poly.pdbx_seq_one_letter_code
_entity_poly.pdbx_strand_id
1 'polypeptide(L)'
;MWAIDENPPPLPGNDSSGKSFIDLVLKSSEEDMKCWPHSFEFRLRVSLAADGDLTLISRVRNINGKPFSFSFADHTYLLVSDIRYG
;
A
#
# COMPACT_ATOMS: atom_id res chain seq x y z
N MET A 1 10.68 4.89 -5.84
CA MET A 1 10.74 5.18 -4.38
C MET A 1 9.36 5.62 -3.92
N TRP A 2 8.96 5.31 -2.68
CA TRP A 2 7.68 5.75 -2.10
C TRP A 2 7.67 7.26 -1.87
N ALA A 3 6.51 7.88 -2.06
CA ALA A 3 6.25 9.29 -1.78
C ALA A 3 4.92 9.46 -1.03
N ILE A 4 4.72 10.59 -0.37
CA ILE A 4 3.42 10.97 0.21
C ILE A 4 2.44 11.22 -0.95
N ASP A 5 1.23 10.67 -0.85
CA ASP A 5 0.17 10.93 -1.82
C ASP A 5 -0.64 12.17 -1.40
N GLU A 6 -0.36 13.31 -2.02
CA GLU A 6 -1.04 14.59 -1.77
C GLU A 6 -2.48 14.64 -2.30
N ASN A 7 -2.86 13.70 -3.16
CA ASN A 7 -4.21 13.61 -3.73
C ASN A 7 -4.73 12.17 -3.68
N PRO A 8 -4.93 11.63 -2.46
CA PRO A 8 -5.40 10.28 -2.30
C PRO A 8 -6.88 10.19 -2.69
N PRO A 9 -7.34 9.05 -3.24
CA PRO A 9 -8.74 8.87 -3.54
C PRO A 9 -9.59 8.91 -2.25
N PRO A 10 -10.85 9.36 -2.32
CA PRO A 10 -11.73 9.36 -1.16
C PRO A 10 -11.91 7.94 -0.62
N LEU A 11 -11.89 7.81 0.71
CA LEU A 11 -12.15 6.54 1.39
C LEU A 11 -13.65 6.20 1.41
N PRO A 12 -14.01 4.91 1.51
CA PRO A 12 -15.36 4.52 1.91
C PRO A 12 -15.68 5.15 3.28
N GLY A 13 -16.89 5.70 3.42
CA GLY A 13 -17.26 6.72 4.42
C GLY A 13 -17.22 6.32 5.91
N ASN A 14 -16.66 5.16 6.27
CA ASN A 14 -16.62 4.67 7.66
C ASN A 14 -15.21 4.69 8.29
N ASP A 15 -14.18 5.11 7.54
CA ASP A 15 -12.78 5.06 8.00
C ASP A 15 -12.25 6.36 8.65
N SER A 16 -13.09 7.39 8.76
CA SER A 16 -12.68 8.73 9.22
C SER A 16 -12.92 8.99 10.72
N SER A 17 -13.48 8.05 11.48
CA SER A 17 -13.73 8.24 12.92
C SER A 17 -12.44 8.01 13.73
N GLY A 18 -11.62 9.05 13.88
CA GLY A 18 -10.58 9.14 14.92
C GLY A 18 -9.28 8.38 14.68
N LYS A 19 -9.06 7.81 13.48
CA LYS A 19 -7.80 7.13 13.12
C LYS A 19 -6.77 8.14 12.59
N SER A 20 -5.51 8.01 13.00
CA SER A 20 -4.39 8.70 12.35
C SER A 20 -3.95 7.90 11.13
N PHE A 21 -3.71 8.55 9.99
CA PHE A 21 -3.32 7.84 8.78
C PHE A 21 -2.30 8.62 7.94
N ILE A 22 -1.59 7.89 7.07
CA ILE A 22 -0.73 8.43 6.01
C ILE A 22 -1.04 7.72 4.70
N ASP A 23 -1.03 8.48 3.60
CA ASP A 23 -1.15 7.95 2.26
C ASP A 23 0.19 7.98 1.54
N LEU A 24 0.54 6.85 0.93
CA LEU A 24 1.77 6.65 0.19
C LEU A 24 1.47 6.23 -1.23
N VAL A 25 2.31 6.66 -2.18
CA VAL A 25 2.26 6.26 -3.58
C VAL A 25 3.64 5.81 -4.07
N LEU A 26 3.66 4.69 -4.77
CA LEU A 26 4.78 4.16 -5.52
C LEU A 26 4.39 4.13 -6.99
N LYS A 27 5.20 4.79 -7.82
CA LYS A 27 5.05 4.77 -9.28
C LYS A 27 6.18 3.96 -9.87
N SER A 28 5.88 3.20 -10.93
CA SER A 28 6.91 2.58 -11.77
C SER A 28 7.88 3.64 -12.28
N SER A 29 9.18 3.45 -12.06
CA SER A 29 10.23 4.32 -12.59
C SER A 29 10.75 3.83 -13.95
N GLU A 30 11.51 4.67 -14.65
CA GLU A 30 12.22 4.28 -15.88
C GLU A 30 13.19 3.11 -15.65
N GLU A 31 13.80 3.04 -14.47
CA GLU A 31 14.68 1.96 -14.07
C GLU A 31 13.92 0.63 -13.96
N ASP A 32 12.74 0.65 -13.30
CA ASP A 32 11.89 -0.54 -13.12
C ASP A 32 11.40 -1.09 -14.46
N MET A 33 11.08 -0.19 -15.41
CA MET A 33 10.60 -0.53 -16.74
C MET A 33 11.62 -1.32 -17.57
N LYS A 34 12.91 -1.31 -17.21
CA LYS A 34 13.95 -2.13 -17.85
C LYS A 34 13.76 -3.62 -17.55
N CYS A 35 13.29 -3.95 -16.34
CA CYS A 35 13.12 -5.33 -15.88
C CYS A 35 11.67 -5.82 -16.04
N TRP A 36 10.70 -4.94 -15.81
CA TRP A 36 9.28 -5.24 -15.93
C TRP A 36 8.56 -4.08 -16.63
N PRO A 37 8.28 -4.18 -17.95
CA PRO A 37 7.88 -3.04 -18.79
C PRO A 37 6.38 -2.74 -18.67
N HIS A 38 5.92 -2.49 -17.44
CA HIS A 38 4.54 -2.15 -17.13
C HIS A 38 4.48 -0.93 -16.24
N SER A 39 3.79 0.10 -16.71
CA SER A 39 3.54 1.29 -15.90
C SER A 39 2.41 1.06 -14.92
N PHE A 40 2.64 1.33 -13.64
CA PHE A 40 1.66 1.17 -12.58
C PHE A 40 1.77 2.28 -11.54
N GLU A 41 0.69 2.47 -10.79
CA GLU A 41 0.74 3.16 -9.52
C GLU A 41 0.23 2.23 -8.43
N PHE A 42 1.00 2.09 -7.36
CA PHE A 42 0.59 1.40 -6.16
C PHE A 42 0.41 2.42 -5.04
N ARG A 43 -0.80 2.50 -4.50
CA ARG A 43 -1.14 3.39 -3.38
C ARG A 43 -1.40 2.55 -2.14
N LEU A 44 -0.88 3.01 -1.01
CA LEU A 44 -1.03 2.38 0.28
C LEU A 44 -1.46 3.43 1.30
N ARG A 45 -2.61 3.21 1.95
CA ARG A 45 -2.95 3.93 3.17
C ARG A 45 -2.59 3.09 4.37
N VAL A 46 -1.87 3.68 5.31
CA VAL A 46 -1.58 3.09 6.62
C VAL A 46 -2.34 3.89 7.67
N SER A 47 -3.19 3.23 8.44
CA SER A 47 -4.01 3.86 9.48
C SER A 47 -3.80 3.17 10.82
N LEU A 48 -3.64 3.95 11.89
CA LEU A 48 -3.59 3.48 13.27
C LEU A 48 -4.81 4.00 14.02
N ALA A 49 -5.62 3.08 14.55
CA ALA A 49 -6.76 3.40 15.38
C ALA A 49 -6.37 3.52 16.86
N ALA A 50 -7.21 4.20 17.65
CA ALA A 50 -6.94 4.47 19.07
C ALA A 50 -6.92 3.20 19.95
N ASP A 51 -7.56 2.13 19.48
CA ASP A 51 -7.56 0.80 20.10
C ASP A 51 -6.30 -0.02 19.76
N GLY A 52 -5.42 0.49 18.89
CA GLY A 52 -4.17 -0.14 18.49
C GLY A 52 -4.24 -0.89 17.16
N ASP A 53 -5.39 -0.92 16.49
CA ASP A 53 -5.52 -1.60 15.19
C ASP A 53 -4.74 -0.87 14.09
N LEU A 54 -3.81 -1.60 13.46
CA LEU A 54 -3.08 -1.16 12.27
C LEU A 54 -3.78 -1.69 11.02
N THR A 55 -4.36 -0.78 10.22
CA THR A 55 -5.04 -1.10 8.96
C THR A 55 -4.17 -0.68 7.77
N LEU A 56 -4.00 -1.59 6.81
CA LEU A 56 -3.35 -1.32 5.52
C LEU A 56 -4.39 -1.45 4.41
N ILE A 57 -4.56 -0.39 3.60
CA ILE A 57 -5.44 -0.40 2.43
C ILE A 57 -4.58 -0.24 1.18
N SER A 58 -4.46 -1.34 0.43
CA SER A 58 -3.65 -1.45 -0.79
C SER A 58 -4.50 -1.23 -2.05
N ARG A 59 -4.06 -0.35 -2.96
CA ARG A 59 -4.73 -0.08 -4.25
C ARG A 59 -3.74 -0.02 -5.40
N VAL A 60 -3.89 -0.92 -6.37
CA VAL A 60 -3.09 -0.94 -7.60
C VAL A 60 -3.88 -0.33 -8.75
N ARG A 61 -3.25 0.58 -9.50
CA ARG A 61 -3.79 1.19 -10.72
C ARG A 61 -2.91 0.84 -11.91
N ASN A 62 -3.51 0.20 -12.92
CA ASN A 62 -2.89 0.02 -14.22
C ASN A 62 -2.90 1.35 -14.98
N ILE A 63 -1.71 1.91 -15.28
CA ILE A 63 -1.53 3.11 -16.10
C ILE A 63 -0.75 2.82 -17.40
N ASN A 64 -0.57 1.53 -17.72
CA ASN A 64 0.25 1.05 -18.82
C ASN A 64 -0.43 1.16 -20.20
N GLY A 65 -1.71 1.55 -20.25
CA GLY A 65 -2.53 1.58 -21.48
C GLY A 65 -2.92 0.20 -22.04
N LYS A 66 -2.38 -0.90 -21.49
CA LYS A 66 -2.72 -2.28 -21.82
C LYS A 66 -2.86 -3.14 -20.56
N PRO A 67 -3.70 -4.19 -20.57
CA PRO A 67 -3.75 -5.16 -19.47
C PRO A 67 -2.38 -5.79 -19.20
N PHE A 68 -2.10 -6.07 -17.92
CA PHE A 68 -0.94 -6.83 -17.48
C PHE A 68 -1.26 -7.62 -16.22
N SER A 69 -0.54 -8.71 -16.00
CA SER A 69 -0.66 -9.54 -14.80
C SER A 69 0.32 -9.07 -13.74
N PHE A 70 -0.13 -9.06 -12.49
CA PHE A 70 0.71 -8.74 -11.34
C PHE A 70 0.32 -9.62 -10.15
N SER A 71 1.19 -9.64 -9.15
CA SER A 71 0.92 -10.21 -7.83
C SER A 71 1.50 -9.27 -6.79
N PHE A 72 0.90 -9.24 -5.60
CA PHE A 72 1.42 -8.50 -4.47
C PHE A 72 1.10 -9.28 -3.20
N ALA A 73 1.86 -9.01 -2.14
CA ALA A 73 1.66 -9.59 -0.82
C ALA A 73 2.13 -8.59 0.25
N ASP A 74 1.45 -8.58 1.39
CA ASP A 74 1.91 -7.89 2.58
C ASP A 74 2.84 -8.83 3.35
N HIS A 75 4.12 -8.46 3.46
CA HIS A 75 5.15 -9.30 4.09
C HIS A 75 5.43 -8.84 5.53
N THR A 76 4.40 -8.90 6.37
CA THR A 76 4.45 -8.41 7.76
C THR A 76 5.26 -9.34 8.65
N TYR A 77 6.18 -8.77 9.42
CA TYR A 77 6.93 -9.49 10.46
C TYR A 77 6.32 -9.18 11.83
N LEU A 78 5.82 -10.23 12.50
CA LEU A 78 5.24 -10.10 13.83
C LEU A 78 6.31 -10.29 14.90
N LEU A 79 6.29 -9.43 15.91
CA LEU A 79 7.09 -9.63 17.11
C LEU A 79 6.48 -10.76 17.93
N VAL A 80 7.25 -11.84 18.11
CA VAL A 80 6.90 -12.97 18.97
C VAL A 80 7.91 -13.06 20.11
N SER A 81 7.44 -13.44 21.30
CA SER A 81 8.29 -13.55 22.49
C SER A 81 9.18 -14.80 22.51
N ASP A 82 8.68 -15.93 22.01
CA ASP A 82 9.43 -17.16 21.77
C ASP A 82 8.84 -17.87 20.54
N ILE A 83 9.69 -18.17 19.55
CA ILE A 83 9.27 -18.84 18.31
C ILE A 83 8.94 -20.32 18.51
N ARG A 84 9.36 -20.93 19.64
CA ARG A 84 9.19 -22.37 19.88
C ARG A 84 7.78 -22.77 20.33
N TYR A 85 6.93 -21.80 20.68
CA TYR A 85 5.59 -22.05 21.22
C TYR A 85 4.46 -21.42 20.37
N GLY A 86 4.78 -21.00 19.15
CA GLY A 86 3.81 -20.49 18.17
C GLY A 86 3.05 -21.58 17.43
#